data_AF-A0A432FGI3-F1
#
_entry.id   AF-A0A432FGI3-F1
#
_cell.length_a   1.000
_cell.length_b   1.000
_cell.length_c   1.000
_cell.angle_alpha   90.00
_cell.angle_beta   90.00
_cell.angle_gamma   90.00
#
_symmetry.space_group_name_H-M   'P 1'
#
loop_
_entity.id
_entity.type
_entity.pdbx_description
1 polymer ?
#
loop_
_entity_poly.entity_id
_entity_poly.type
_entity_poly.pdbx_seq_one_letter_code
_entity_poly.pdbx_strand_id
1 'polypeptide(L)'
;MGDAALNKLLEKLGVDPSQFGKLTFEERKKLAEDLIRRQIAVKTLAELSGVTIVKTVEGSDKNGNYAVGVIVMYSPRLKQFAYDIAHGKAPALRKKGKPLEDYLPKTPAGWLSAWGSRVVIDEDGYPAIIGYGQWAIPLDTNNKTFLNIAKQSAREKAEMNARAYIADFVNSQFTLEEFSVSGNEKATELVKEIPGNTYEVNKNVIQDILNKKAKKVTKANLVGVEILAEKSFRINIGGKKYLVYVVAAGWSYKNYLTAKGMKNWKPSYKEEKKVEETKPSKESYKEQVFEGPETTDIYDW
;
A
#
# COMPACT_ATOMS: atom_id res chain seq x y z
N MET A 1 15.51 8.80 38.65
CA MET A 1 16.15 9.77 37.74
C MET A 1 16.22 11.10 38.47
N GLY A 2 17.31 11.87 38.38
CA GLY A 2 17.45 13.17 39.07
C GLY A 2 17.18 14.37 38.17
N ASP A 3 17.05 15.57 38.73
CA ASP A 3 16.58 16.78 38.02
C ASP A 3 17.48 17.22 36.85
N ALA A 4 18.80 17.19 37.04
CA ALA A 4 19.76 17.48 35.97
C ALA A 4 19.73 16.46 34.83
N ALA A 5 19.43 15.19 35.13
CA ALA A 5 19.26 14.16 34.11
C ALA A 5 17.97 14.37 33.31
N LEU A 6 16.91 14.88 33.96
CA LEU A 6 15.62 15.16 33.33
C LEU A 6 15.71 16.34 32.37
N ASN A 7 16.42 17.40 32.76
CA ASN A 7 16.67 18.54 31.87
C ASN A 7 17.46 18.12 30.61
N LYS A 8 18.52 17.31 30.77
CA LYS A 8 19.27 16.74 29.63
C LYS A 8 18.39 15.87 28.71
N LEU A 9 17.42 15.15 29.27
CA LEU A 9 16.49 14.36 28.48
C LEU A 9 15.53 15.25 27.69
N LEU A 10 14.96 16.28 28.31
CA LEU A 10 14.09 17.26 27.64
C LEU A 10 14.83 17.98 26.51
N GLU A 11 16.08 18.39 26.74
CA GLU A 11 16.94 18.97 25.68
C GLU A 11 17.13 18.01 24.51
N LYS A 12 17.43 16.73 24.78
CA LYS A 12 17.54 15.70 23.74
C LYS A 12 16.24 15.46 22.97
N LEU A 13 15.09 15.69 23.60
CA LEU A 13 13.76 15.61 23.00
C LEU A 13 13.37 16.89 22.25
N GLY A 14 14.29 17.87 22.17
CA GLY A 14 14.12 19.11 21.41
C GLY A 14 13.35 20.20 22.18
N VAL A 15 13.29 20.10 23.51
CA VAL A 15 12.54 21.02 24.36
C VAL A 15 13.50 21.73 25.33
N ASP A 16 13.43 23.06 25.38
CA ASP A 16 14.23 23.86 26.31
C ASP A 16 13.67 23.76 27.73
N PRO A 17 14.40 23.15 28.70
CA PRO A 17 13.91 22.95 30.07
C PRO A 17 13.64 24.27 30.81
N SER A 18 14.30 25.37 30.41
CA SER A 18 14.13 26.68 31.05
C SER A 18 12.72 27.24 30.85
N GLN A 19 12.05 26.87 29.75
CA GLN A 19 10.66 27.24 29.47
C GLN A 19 9.65 26.57 30.42
N PHE A 20 10.08 25.55 31.16
CA PHE A 20 9.26 24.74 32.06
C PHE A 20 9.71 24.85 33.52
N GLY A 21 10.47 25.90 33.88
CA GLY A 21 10.97 26.10 35.24
C GLY A 21 9.86 26.25 36.32
N LYS A 22 8.61 26.48 35.91
CA LYS A 22 7.43 26.52 36.78
C LYS A 22 6.79 25.15 37.03
N LEU A 23 7.14 24.14 36.24
CA LEU A 23 6.62 22.78 36.41
C LEU A 23 7.36 22.06 37.54
N THR A 24 6.62 21.29 38.32
CA THR A 24 7.17 20.36 39.30
C THR A 24 8.00 19.27 38.63
N PHE A 25 8.84 18.58 39.43
CA PHE A 25 9.61 17.44 38.93
C PHE A 25 8.72 16.38 38.26
N GLU A 26 7.57 16.05 38.88
CA GLU A 26 6.64 15.06 38.34
C GLU A 26 5.97 15.54 37.03
N GLU A 27 5.63 16.83 36.92
CA GLU A 27 5.09 17.38 35.67
C GLU A 27 6.12 17.39 34.53
N ARG A 28 7.38 17.72 34.82
CA ARG A 28 8.47 17.63 33.84
C ARG A 28 8.78 16.19 33.44
N LYS A 29 8.67 15.25 34.37
CA LYS A 29 8.83 13.82 34.12
C LYS A 29 7.73 13.32 33.20
N LYS A 30 6.47 13.66 33.48
CA LYS A 30 5.32 13.34 32.62
C LYS A 30 5.46 13.95 31.22
N LEU A 31 5.90 15.21 31.13
CA LEU A 31 6.20 15.84 29.84
C LEU A 31 7.26 15.06 29.05
N ALA A 32 8.34 14.64 29.70
CA ALA A 32 9.37 13.82 29.06
C ALA A 32 8.82 12.46 28.57
N GLU A 33 7.97 11.81 29.37
CA GLU A 33 7.29 10.55 28.99
C GLU A 33 6.38 10.76 27.78
N ASP A 34 5.58 11.82 27.73
CA ASP A 34 4.71 12.15 26.61
C ASP A 34 5.51 12.45 25.32
N LEU A 35 6.64 13.15 25.45
CA LEU A 35 7.57 13.42 24.35
C LEU A 35 8.23 12.14 23.82
N ILE A 36 8.62 11.22 24.71
CA ILE A 36 9.14 9.90 24.32
C ILE A 36 8.07 9.11 23.56
N ARG A 37 6.85 9.03 24.10
CA ARG A 37 5.72 8.36 23.44
C ARG A 37 5.46 8.94 22.05
N ARG A 38 5.49 10.27 21.94
CA ARG A 38 5.35 10.95 20.64
C ARG A 38 6.48 10.61 19.69
N GLN A 39 7.73 10.62 20.14
CA GLN A 39 8.88 10.27 19.30
C GLN A 39 8.81 8.83 18.82
N ILE A 40 8.40 7.89 19.69
CA ILE A 40 8.15 6.50 19.32
C ILE A 40 7.07 6.43 18.24
N ALA A 41 5.93 7.08 18.45
CA ALA A 41 4.83 7.08 17.48
C ALA A 41 5.24 7.64 16.11
N VAL A 42 5.93 8.80 16.09
CA VAL A 42 6.45 9.42 14.85
C VAL A 42 7.41 8.46 14.16
N LYS A 43 8.36 7.89 14.90
CA LYS A 43 9.36 6.97 14.34
C LYS A 43 8.71 5.72 13.76
N THR A 44 7.76 5.11 14.47
CA THR A 44 7.02 3.92 13.98
C THR A 44 6.27 4.22 12.70
N LEU A 45 5.52 5.32 12.63
CA LEU A 45 4.83 5.73 11.40
C LEU A 45 5.83 6.01 10.26
N ALA A 46 6.99 6.56 10.58
CA ALA A 46 8.04 6.82 9.62
C ALA A 46 8.72 5.56 9.08
N GLU A 47 8.73 4.47 9.86
CA GLU A 47 9.28 3.19 9.44
C GLU A 47 8.27 2.38 8.63
N LEU A 48 6.96 2.49 8.94
CA LEU A 48 5.88 1.85 8.17
C LEU A 48 5.86 2.27 6.71
N SER A 49 6.28 3.50 6.40
CA SER A 49 6.34 3.99 5.02
C SER A 49 7.50 3.38 4.20
N GLY A 50 8.40 2.62 4.85
CA GLY A 50 9.41 1.78 4.22
C GLY A 50 9.05 0.30 4.17
N VAL A 51 7.82 -0.08 4.53
CA VAL A 51 7.34 -1.46 4.50
C VAL A 51 6.63 -1.76 3.19
N THR A 52 6.94 -2.90 2.58
CA THR A 52 6.19 -3.43 1.44
C THR A 52 5.91 -4.91 1.61
N ILE A 53 4.89 -5.40 0.90
CA ILE A 53 4.57 -6.82 0.86
C ILE A 53 5.51 -7.50 -0.13
N VAL A 54 6.10 -8.61 0.28
CA VAL A 54 6.94 -9.47 -0.57
C VAL A 54 6.08 -10.58 -1.16
N LYS A 55 5.38 -11.32 -0.29
CA LYS A 55 4.62 -12.51 -0.66
C LYS A 55 3.33 -12.56 0.14
N THR A 56 2.31 -13.12 -0.48
CA THR A 56 1.03 -13.43 0.17
C THR A 56 0.78 -14.91 -0.01
N VAL A 57 0.33 -15.55 1.07
CA VAL A 57 -0.06 -16.95 1.10
C VAL A 57 -1.49 -17.01 1.58
N GLU A 58 -2.27 -17.91 1.01
CA GLU A 58 -3.65 -18.12 1.44
C GLU A 58 -3.84 -19.57 1.85
N GLY A 59 -4.66 -19.78 2.88
CA GLY A 59 -5.00 -21.10 3.35
C GLY A 59 -6.34 -21.11 4.05
N SER A 60 -6.95 -22.29 4.12
CA SER A 60 -8.15 -22.51 4.91
C SER A 60 -7.85 -23.50 6.03
N ASP A 61 -8.47 -23.32 7.20
CA ASP A 61 -8.46 -24.34 8.23
C ASP A 61 -9.46 -25.49 7.92
N LYS A 62 -9.46 -26.52 8.76
CA LYS A 62 -10.35 -27.69 8.63
C LYS A 62 -11.85 -27.32 8.76
N ASN A 63 -12.16 -26.15 9.30
CA ASN A 63 -13.51 -25.66 9.51
C ASN A 63 -13.98 -24.74 8.36
N GLY A 64 -13.13 -24.52 7.34
CA GLY A 64 -13.43 -23.65 6.21
C GLY A 64 -13.20 -22.16 6.49
N ASN A 65 -12.57 -21.79 7.61
CA ASN A 65 -12.15 -20.41 7.82
C ASN A 65 -10.96 -20.10 6.91
N TYR A 66 -11.02 -18.97 6.22
CA TYR A 66 -9.98 -18.54 5.29
C TYR A 66 -9.03 -17.55 5.96
N ALA A 67 -7.73 -17.73 5.76
CA ALA A 67 -6.69 -16.88 6.30
C ALA A 67 -5.71 -16.47 5.19
N VAL A 68 -5.28 -15.22 5.23
CA VAL A 68 -4.24 -14.67 4.37
C VAL A 68 -3.01 -14.38 5.22
N GLY A 69 -1.92 -15.08 4.95
CA GLY A 69 -0.60 -14.75 5.46
C GLY A 69 0.09 -13.73 4.57
N VAL A 70 0.73 -12.73 5.17
CA VAL A 70 1.42 -11.65 4.47
C VAL A 70 2.86 -11.60 4.96
N ILE A 71 3.82 -11.77 4.05
CA ILE A 71 5.25 -11.57 4.31
C ILE A 71 5.60 -10.17 3.87
N VAL A 72 6.17 -9.39 4.78
CA VAL A 72 6.57 -8.00 4.54
C VAL A 72 8.07 -7.83 4.70
N MET A 73 8.63 -6.83 4.02
CA MET A 73 10.01 -6.38 4.22
C MET A 73 10.02 -4.89 4.56
N TYR A 74 11.02 -4.48 5.31
CA TYR A 74 11.33 -3.08 5.55
C TYR A 74 12.66 -2.72 4.88
N SER A 75 12.71 -1.57 4.21
CA SER A 75 13.98 -1.00 3.73
C SER A 75 13.95 0.53 3.77
N PRO A 76 15.05 1.19 4.22
CA PRO A 76 15.20 2.64 4.11
C PRO A 76 15.08 3.14 2.66
N ARG A 77 15.45 2.32 1.66
CA ARG A 77 15.33 2.67 0.24
C ARG A 77 13.87 2.72 -0.20
N LEU A 78 13.01 1.85 0.33
CA LEU A 78 11.56 1.89 0.08
C LEU A 78 10.93 3.14 0.68
N LYS A 79 11.38 3.54 1.88
CA LYS A 79 10.95 4.79 2.51
C LYS A 79 11.31 5.99 1.64
N GLN A 80 12.54 6.04 1.11
CA GLN A 80 12.95 7.10 0.19
C GLN A 80 12.12 7.08 -1.09
N PHE A 81 11.88 5.90 -1.67
CA PHE A 81 11.07 5.75 -2.87
C PHE A 81 9.66 6.30 -2.67
N ALA A 82 8.98 5.91 -1.59
CA ALA A 82 7.65 6.43 -1.28
C ALA A 82 7.67 7.96 -1.10
N TYR A 83 8.71 8.51 -0.46
CA TYR A 83 8.89 9.96 -0.33
C TYR A 83 9.05 10.64 -1.70
N ASP A 84 9.87 10.08 -2.59
CA ASP A 84 10.10 10.61 -3.93
C ASP A 84 8.81 10.67 -4.74
N ILE A 85 8.00 9.59 -4.73
CA ILE A 85 6.71 9.53 -5.43
C ILE A 85 5.73 10.56 -4.87
N ALA A 86 5.59 10.63 -3.53
CA ALA A 86 4.70 11.57 -2.87
C ALA A 86 4.99 13.04 -3.27
N HIS A 87 6.26 13.35 -3.51
CA HIS A 87 6.72 14.68 -3.95
C HIS A 87 6.87 14.83 -5.46
N GLY A 88 6.56 13.81 -6.25
CA GLY A 88 6.71 13.83 -7.70
C GLY A 88 8.15 13.94 -8.19
N LYS A 89 9.11 13.51 -7.38
CA LYS A 89 10.55 13.47 -7.68
C LYS A 89 10.89 12.16 -8.41
N ALA A 90 11.96 12.18 -9.19
CA ALA A 90 12.52 10.98 -9.76
C ALA A 90 13.04 10.07 -8.64
N PRO A 91 12.63 8.78 -8.58
CA PRO A 91 13.22 7.82 -7.66
C PRO A 91 14.74 7.70 -7.85
N ALA A 92 15.48 7.81 -6.74
CA ALA A 92 16.95 7.76 -6.76
C ALA A 92 17.50 6.36 -7.10
N LEU A 93 16.77 5.29 -6.75
CA LEU A 93 17.19 3.91 -6.99
C LEU A 93 17.18 3.60 -8.50
N ARG A 94 18.31 3.09 -9.01
CA ARG A 94 18.47 2.54 -10.36
C ARG A 94 19.00 1.12 -10.27
N LYS A 95 18.28 0.16 -10.83
CA LYS A 95 18.73 -1.23 -10.96
C LYS A 95 18.22 -1.80 -12.27
N LYS A 96 18.86 -2.83 -12.82
CA LYS A 96 18.29 -3.54 -13.97
C LYS A 96 16.96 -4.17 -13.55
N GLY A 97 15.89 -3.84 -14.27
CA GLY A 97 14.57 -4.43 -14.08
C GLY A 97 14.04 -5.06 -15.36
N LYS A 98 12.72 -5.23 -15.42
CA LYS A 98 11.99 -5.82 -16.56
C LYS A 98 10.59 -5.19 -16.67
N PRO A 99 9.86 -5.40 -17.79
CA PRO A 99 8.49 -4.91 -17.92
C PRO A 99 7.59 -5.35 -16.76
N LEU A 100 6.60 -4.51 -16.39
CA LEU A 100 5.75 -4.78 -15.22
C LEU A 100 4.94 -6.07 -15.38
N GLU A 101 4.54 -6.38 -16.60
CA GLU A 101 3.82 -7.58 -17.01
C GLU A 101 4.58 -8.87 -16.70
N ASP A 102 5.92 -8.80 -16.70
CA ASP A 102 6.78 -9.94 -16.42
C ASP A 102 6.86 -10.28 -14.92
N TYR A 103 6.41 -9.38 -14.05
CA TYR A 103 6.25 -9.62 -12.62
C TYR A 103 4.89 -10.21 -12.27
N LEU A 104 3.92 -10.21 -13.20
CA LEU A 104 2.58 -10.73 -12.93
C LEU A 104 2.62 -12.24 -12.67
N PRO A 105 1.76 -12.76 -11.77
CA PRO A 105 1.67 -14.18 -11.51
C PRO A 105 1.42 -14.99 -12.79
N LYS A 106 2.01 -16.17 -12.88
CA LYS A 106 1.87 -17.05 -14.05
C LYS A 106 0.84 -18.15 -13.84
N THR A 107 0.43 -18.40 -12.60
CA THR A 107 -0.53 -19.46 -12.22
C THR A 107 -1.85 -18.87 -11.69
N PRO A 108 -3.00 -19.54 -11.89
CA PRO A 108 -4.27 -19.14 -11.29
C PRO A 108 -4.20 -18.96 -9.77
N ALA A 109 -3.51 -19.87 -9.08
CA ALA A 109 -3.30 -19.78 -7.63
C ALA A 109 -2.49 -18.53 -7.26
N GLY A 110 -1.42 -18.22 -8.01
CA GLY A 110 -0.65 -17.00 -7.77
C GLY A 110 -1.44 -15.72 -8.01
N TRP A 111 -2.40 -15.73 -8.95
CA TRP A 111 -3.34 -14.61 -9.14
C TRP A 111 -4.34 -14.50 -7.99
N LEU A 112 -4.94 -15.61 -7.56
CA LEU A 112 -5.90 -15.64 -6.45
C LEU A 112 -5.25 -15.28 -5.12
N SER A 113 -3.98 -15.67 -4.92
CA SER A 113 -3.23 -15.33 -3.73
C SER A 113 -2.60 -13.94 -3.79
N ALA A 114 -2.72 -13.18 -4.88
CA ALA A 114 -2.13 -11.86 -5.01
C ALA A 114 -3.02 -10.78 -4.38
N TRP A 115 -2.53 -10.19 -3.29
CA TRP A 115 -3.21 -9.11 -2.56
C TRP A 115 -2.26 -7.97 -2.26
N GLY A 116 -2.78 -6.75 -2.25
CA GLY A 116 -2.03 -5.56 -1.86
C GLY A 116 -1.08 -5.06 -2.95
N SER A 117 -0.10 -4.25 -2.55
CA SER A 117 0.92 -3.71 -3.47
C SER A 117 2.23 -4.49 -3.39
N ARG A 118 2.99 -4.48 -4.48
CA ARG A 118 4.38 -4.95 -4.59
C ARG A 118 5.23 -3.83 -5.16
N VAL A 119 6.44 -3.67 -4.64
CA VAL A 119 7.45 -2.80 -5.27
C VAL A 119 8.38 -3.66 -6.11
N VAL A 120 8.57 -3.28 -7.36
CA VAL A 120 9.42 -3.97 -8.35
C VAL A 120 10.32 -2.95 -9.03
N ILE A 121 11.20 -3.38 -9.92
CA ILE A 121 12.03 -2.49 -10.74
C ILE A 121 11.60 -2.63 -12.21
N ASP A 122 11.20 -1.54 -12.84
CA ASP A 122 10.73 -1.55 -14.23
C ASP A 122 11.88 -1.68 -15.25
N GLU A 123 11.51 -1.78 -16.52
CA GLU A 123 12.45 -1.89 -17.65
C GLU A 123 13.44 -0.72 -17.77
N ASP A 124 13.03 0.48 -17.32
CA ASP A 124 13.85 1.70 -17.32
C ASP A 124 14.75 1.78 -16.07
N GLY A 125 14.64 0.79 -15.19
CA GLY A 125 15.41 0.64 -13.97
C GLY A 125 14.93 1.48 -12.81
N TYR A 126 13.72 2.04 -12.88
CA TYR A 126 13.08 2.76 -11.79
C TYR A 126 12.27 1.81 -10.91
N PRO A 127 12.14 2.07 -9.60
CA PRO A 127 11.18 1.36 -8.80
C PRO A 127 9.76 1.71 -9.25
N ALA A 128 8.92 0.70 -9.30
CA ALA A 128 7.54 0.73 -9.74
C ALA A 128 6.65 -0.05 -8.77
N ILE A 129 5.34 0.17 -8.84
CA ILE A 129 4.39 -0.45 -7.92
C ILE A 129 3.36 -1.23 -8.71
N ILE A 130 3.12 -2.49 -8.32
CA ILE A 130 2.01 -3.29 -8.83
C ILE A 130 1.00 -3.50 -7.70
N GLY A 131 -0.24 -3.05 -7.89
CA GLY A 131 -1.36 -3.29 -6.98
C GLY A 131 -2.25 -4.43 -7.48
N TYR A 132 -2.60 -5.35 -6.59
CA TYR A 132 -3.49 -6.47 -6.88
C TYR A 132 -4.79 -6.33 -6.09
N GLY A 133 -5.91 -6.19 -6.80
CA GLY A 133 -7.25 -6.06 -6.23
C GLY A 133 -8.18 -7.15 -6.71
N GLN A 134 -9.10 -7.59 -5.84
CA GLN A 134 -10.02 -8.68 -6.13
C GLN A 134 -11.46 -8.34 -5.75
N TRP A 135 -12.41 -8.96 -6.46
CA TRP A 135 -13.82 -8.97 -6.07
C TRP A 135 -14.52 -10.24 -6.56
N ALA A 136 -15.34 -10.85 -5.70
CA ALA A 136 -16.08 -12.07 -6.02
C ALA A 136 -17.59 -11.79 -6.14
N ILE A 137 -18.24 -12.50 -7.06
CA ILE A 137 -19.70 -12.55 -7.17
C ILE A 137 -20.20 -14.00 -7.10
N PRO A 138 -21.32 -14.27 -6.41
CA PRO A 138 -21.93 -15.60 -6.45
C PRO A 138 -22.50 -15.89 -7.84
N LEU A 139 -22.50 -17.17 -8.22
CA LEU A 139 -23.07 -17.69 -9.47
C LEU A 139 -24.38 -18.45 -9.22
N ASP A 140 -25.20 -17.97 -8.28
CA ASP A 140 -26.44 -18.60 -7.80
C ASP A 140 -27.71 -18.11 -8.50
N THR A 141 -27.59 -17.11 -9.38
CA THR A 141 -28.73 -16.53 -10.11
C THR A 141 -28.77 -16.93 -11.58
N ASN A 142 -29.97 -17.27 -12.06
CA ASN A 142 -30.25 -17.52 -13.48
C ASN A 142 -30.55 -16.25 -14.29
N ASN A 143 -30.66 -15.08 -13.62
CA ASN A 143 -30.92 -13.81 -14.29
C ASN A 143 -29.64 -13.30 -14.99
N LYS A 144 -29.59 -13.48 -16.32
CA LYS A 144 -28.43 -13.08 -17.14
C LYS A 144 -28.12 -11.59 -17.09
N THR A 145 -29.15 -10.73 -17.05
CA THR A 145 -28.98 -9.27 -16.98
C THR A 145 -28.33 -8.86 -15.68
N PHE A 146 -28.87 -9.36 -14.56
CA PHE A 146 -28.29 -9.12 -13.24
C PHE A 146 -26.84 -9.63 -13.16
N LEU A 147 -26.58 -10.84 -13.68
CA LEU A 147 -25.24 -11.43 -13.67
C LEU A 147 -24.25 -10.59 -14.50
N ASN A 148 -24.66 -10.00 -15.62
CA ASN A 148 -23.79 -9.14 -16.42
C ASN A 148 -23.46 -7.83 -15.69
N ILE A 149 -24.45 -7.19 -15.04
CA ILE A 149 -24.23 -6.01 -14.20
C ILE A 149 -23.30 -6.34 -13.03
N ALA A 150 -23.51 -7.48 -12.36
CA ALA A 150 -22.67 -7.92 -11.26
C ALA A 150 -21.22 -8.18 -11.71
N LYS A 151 -21.01 -8.77 -12.90
CA LYS A 151 -19.68 -8.97 -13.48
C LYS A 151 -18.97 -7.65 -13.75
N GLN A 152 -19.65 -6.67 -14.34
CA GLN A 152 -19.07 -5.35 -14.59
C GLN A 152 -18.70 -4.66 -13.28
N SER A 153 -19.62 -4.63 -12.31
CA SER A 153 -19.37 -4.05 -10.99
C SER A 153 -18.21 -4.74 -10.25
N ALA A 154 -18.07 -6.07 -10.41
CA ALA A 154 -16.96 -6.80 -9.82
C ALA A 154 -15.60 -6.41 -10.42
N ARG A 155 -15.52 -6.20 -11.74
CA ARG A 155 -14.30 -5.72 -12.40
C ARG A 155 -13.93 -4.33 -11.92
N GLU A 156 -14.89 -3.41 -11.91
CA GLU A 156 -14.70 -2.04 -11.44
C GLU A 156 -14.22 -2.01 -9.98
N LYS A 157 -14.80 -2.84 -9.11
CA LYS A 157 -14.35 -2.96 -7.71
C LYS A 157 -12.96 -3.56 -7.58
N ALA A 158 -12.63 -4.59 -8.35
CA ALA A 158 -11.30 -5.19 -8.35
C ALA A 158 -10.24 -4.17 -8.80
N GLU A 159 -10.53 -3.40 -9.85
CA GLU A 159 -9.68 -2.29 -10.30
C GLU A 159 -9.54 -1.21 -9.22
N MET A 160 -10.65 -0.76 -8.63
CA MET A 160 -10.62 0.23 -7.55
C MET A 160 -9.76 -0.24 -6.38
N ASN A 161 -9.87 -1.52 -6.00
CA ASN A 161 -9.05 -2.12 -4.94
C ASN A 161 -7.56 -2.13 -5.33
N ALA A 162 -7.22 -2.53 -6.56
CA ALA A 162 -5.85 -2.55 -7.05
C ALA A 162 -5.20 -1.15 -6.99
N ARG A 163 -5.93 -0.13 -7.46
CA ARG A 163 -5.49 1.27 -7.40
C ARG A 163 -5.40 1.78 -5.96
N ALA A 164 -6.34 1.38 -5.09
CA ALA A 164 -6.32 1.74 -3.67
C ALA A 164 -5.06 1.22 -2.97
N TYR A 165 -4.62 -0.02 -3.25
CA TYR A 165 -3.39 -0.55 -2.64
C TYR A 165 -2.11 0.18 -3.08
N ILE A 166 -2.06 0.66 -4.32
CA ILE A 166 -0.96 1.54 -4.76
C ILE A 166 -1.03 2.87 -4.02
N ALA A 167 -2.23 3.43 -3.90
CA ALA A 167 -2.43 4.67 -3.15
C ALA A 167 -2.06 4.53 -1.67
N ASP A 168 -2.40 3.43 -1.02
CA ASP A 168 -2.06 3.18 0.38
C ASP A 168 -0.54 3.18 0.60
N PHE A 169 0.22 2.59 -0.33
CA PHE A 169 1.68 2.63 -0.29
C PHE A 169 2.20 4.07 -0.38
N VAL A 170 1.74 4.87 -1.34
CA VAL A 170 2.17 6.27 -1.52
C VAL A 170 1.73 7.16 -0.34
N ASN A 171 0.52 6.94 0.18
CA ASN A 171 -0.09 7.74 1.24
C ASN A 171 0.51 7.53 2.62
N SER A 172 1.25 6.43 2.81
CA SER A 172 2.00 6.17 4.04
C SER A 172 2.94 7.34 4.41
N GLN A 173 3.48 8.05 3.41
CA GLN A 173 4.37 9.21 3.60
C GLN A 173 3.64 10.47 4.03
N PHE A 174 2.52 10.80 3.38
CA PHE A 174 1.71 11.96 3.80
C PHE A 174 1.17 11.81 5.22
N THR A 175 0.88 10.56 5.62
CA THR A 175 0.47 10.24 7.00
C THR A 175 1.58 10.58 8.00
N LEU A 176 2.84 10.31 7.65
CA LEU A 176 4.00 10.69 8.48
C LEU A 176 4.16 12.21 8.60
N GLU A 177 4.07 12.95 7.51
CA GLU A 177 4.23 14.41 7.50
C GLU A 177 3.15 15.09 8.34
N GLU A 178 1.89 14.72 8.12
CA GLU A 178 0.77 15.29 8.88
C GLU A 178 0.88 14.92 10.37
N PHE A 179 1.33 13.72 10.71
CA PHE A 179 1.55 13.33 12.11
C PHE A 179 2.72 14.09 12.76
N SER A 180 3.78 14.34 12.00
CA SER A 180 4.96 15.10 12.46
C SER A 180 4.62 16.58 12.70
N VAL A 181 3.85 17.18 11.79
CA VAL A 181 3.45 18.61 11.83
C VAL A 181 2.34 18.88 12.83
N SER A 182 1.33 18.00 12.93
CA SER A 182 0.12 18.27 13.74
C SER A 182 0.30 18.18 15.26
N GLY A 183 1.46 17.69 15.74
CA GLY A 183 1.77 17.59 17.17
C GLY A 183 0.66 17.00 18.05
N ASN A 184 -0.06 16.03 17.52
CA ASN A 184 -1.34 15.56 18.04
C ASN A 184 -1.23 14.93 19.44
N GLU A 185 -2.19 15.28 20.31
CA GLU A 185 -2.49 14.62 21.59
C GLU A 185 -2.71 13.10 21.44
N LYS A 186 -3.09 12.62 20.24
CA LYS A 186 -3.27 11.19 19.93
C LYS A 186 -1.97 10.37 19.93
N ALA A 187 -0.81 11.01 19.97
CA ALA A 187 0.46 10.31 20.05
C ALA A 187 0.62 9.54 21.38
N THR A 188 0.03 10.03 22.47
CA THR A 188 -0.01 9.31 23.75
C THR A 188 -1.05 8.19 23.74
N GLU A 189 -2.13 8.29 22.98
CA GLU A 189 -3.10 7.19 22.76
C GLU A 189 -2.51 6.05 21.91
N LEU A 190 -1.57 6.38 21.02
CA LEU A 190 -0.83 5.44 20.18
C LEU A 190 0.18 4.61 20.96
N VAL A 191 0.71 5.11 22.07
CA VAL A 191 1.75 4.42 22.82
C VAL A 191 1.28 4.24 24.26
N LYS A 192 0.97 3.00 24.62
CA LYS A 192 0.61 2.62 25.98
C LYS A 192 1.88 2.29 26.76
N GLU A 193 1.91 2.70 28.01
CA GLU A 193 2.90 2.20 28.95
C GLU A 193 2.39 0.90 29.56
N ILE A 194 3.28 -0.07 29.62
CA ILE A 194 3.10 -1.37 30.25
C ILE A 194 4.08 -1.49 31.43
N PRO A 195 3.82 -2.41 32.38
CA PRO A 195 4.62 -2.51 33.60
C PRO A 195 6.13 -2.58 33.34
N GLY A 196 6.91 -1.85 34.13
CA GLY A 196 8.38 -1.81 34.01
C GLY A 196 8.92 -0.78 33.02
N ASN A 197 8.24 0.38 32.86
CA ASN A 197 8.65 1.46 31.95
C ASN A 197 8.85 1.01 30.50
N THR A 198 8.05 0.04 30.06
CA THR A 198 8.05 -0.39 28.66
C THR A 198 6.89 0.24 27.92
N TYR A 199 7.09 0.56 26.66
CA TYR A 199 6.10 1.22 25.82
C TYR A 199 5.67 0.26 24.71
N GLU A 200 4.37 0.05 24.57
CA GLU A 200 3.77 -0.74 23.50
C GLU A 200 2.93 0.15 22.59
N VAL A 201 3.09 -0.03 21.28
CA VAL A 201 2.32 0.72 20.31
C VAL A 201 0.95 0.05 20.10
N ASN A 202 -0.12 0.83 20.25
CA ASN A 202 -1.49 0.41 20.07
C ASN A 202 -1.81 0.22 18.59
N LYS A 203 -1.75 -1.04 18.14
CA LYS A 203 -1.97 -1.46 16.75
C LYS A 203 -3.32 -1.00 16.19
N ASN A 204 -4.38 -1.00 17.00
CA ASN A 204 -5.73 -0.62 16.56
C ASN A 204 -5.81 0.87 16.22
N VAL A 205 -5.14 1.71 17.01
CA VAL A 205 -5.09 3.16 16.76
C VAL A 205 -4.26 3.47 15.51
N ILE A 206 -3.18 2.73 15.28
CA ILE A 206 -2.42 2.82 14.00
C ILE A 206 -3.35 2.48 12.83
N GLN A 207 -4.06 1.35 12.91
CA GLN A 207 -4.97 0.92 11.84
C GLN A 207 -6.04 1.98 11.55
N ASP A 208 -6.63 2.58 12.57
CA ASP A 208 -7.62 3.65 12.42
C ASP A 208 -7.05 4.92 11.75
N ILE A 209 -5.82 5.31 12.11
CA ILE A 209 -5.14 6.44 11.49
C ILE A 209 -4.87 6.15 10.01
N LEU A 210 -4.30 4.99 9.70
CA LEU A 210 -4.03 4.57 8.32
C LEU A 210 -5.32 4.54 7.49
N ASN A 211 -6.38 3.93 8.02
CA ASN A 211 -7.67 3.79 7.33
C ASN A 211 -8.36 5.13 7.06
N LYS A 212 -8.36 6.06 8.03
CA LYS A 212 -8.97 7.39 7.87
C LYS A 212 -8.20 8.24 6.85
N LYS A 213 -6.87 8.10 6.80
CA LYS A 213 -6.01 8.92 5.93
C LYS A 213 -5.91 8.38 4.51
N ALA A 214 -5.84 7.06 4.33
CA ALA A 214 -5.97 6.39 3.04
C ALA A 214 -7.21 6.88 2.26
N LYS A 215 -8.36 6.96 2.93
CA LYS A 215 -9.63 7.47 2.35
C LYS A 215 -9.61 8.96 1.97
N LYS A 216 -8.75 9.78 2.58
CA LYS A 216 -8.67 11.23 2.33
C LYS A 216 -7.77 11.55 1.13
N VAL A 217 -6.65 10.84 0.97
CA VAL A 217 -5.62 11.16 -0.04
C VAL A 217 -5.84 10.44 -1.38
N THR A 218 -6.56 9.29 -1.38
CA THR A 218 -6.99 8.56 -2.60
C THR A 218 -7.78 9.42 -3.60
N LYS A 219 -8.37 10.54 -3.17
CA LYS A 219 -9.03 11.50 -4.07
C LYS A 219 -8.08 12.46 -4.81
N ALA A 220 -6.79 12.52 -4.46
CA ALA A 220 -5.94 13.65 -4.86
C ALA A 220 -4.90 13.37 -5.96
N ASN A 221 -4.11 12.27 -5.93
CA ASN A 221 -2.81 12.33 -6.62
C ASN A 221 -2.24 11.05 -7.28
N LEU A 222 -3.00 9.97 -7.47
CA LEU A 222 -2.45 8.76 -8.11
C LEU A 222 -2.45 8.89 -9.66
N VAL A 223 -1.50 9.66 -10.18
CA VAL A 223 -1.33 9.94 -11.60
C VAL A 223 -0.39 8.89 -12.24
N GLY A 224 -0.74 8.40 -13.43
CA GLY A 224 0.09 7.44 -14.18
C GLY A 224 -0.10 5.98 -13.78
N VAL A 225 -1.27 5.61 -13.25
CA VAL A 225 -1.62 4.20 -12.99
C VAL A 225 -2.40 3.61 -14.14
N GLU A 226 -1.90 2.50 -14.68
CA GLU A 226 -2.53 1.72 -15.76
C GLU A 226 -2.95 0.33 -15.29
N ILE A 227 -3.77 -0.34 -16.10
CA ILE A 227 -4.16 -1.74 -15.86
C ILE A 227 -3.22 -2.63 -16.66
N LEU A 228 -2.45 -3.46 -15.96
CA LEU A 228 -1.51 -4.40 -16.56
C LEU A 228 -2.22 -5.68 -17.01
N ALA A 229 -3.18 -6.16 -16.21
CA ALA A 229 -3.99 -7.32 -16.56
C ALA A 229 -5.26 -7.44 -15.72
N GLU A 230 -6.27 -8.06 -16.32
CA GLU A 230 -7.48 -8.55 -15.65
C GLU A 230 -7.58 -10.07 -15.86
N LYS A 231 -7.86 -10.81 -14.78
CA LYS A 231 -8.15 -12.25 -14.81
C LYS A 231 -9.46 -12.52 -14.10
N SER A 232 -10.08 -13.64 -14.47
CA SER A 232 -11.27 -14.14 -13.78
C SER A 232 -11.20 -15.64 -13.54
N PHE A 233 -11.60 -16.07 -12.36
CA PHE A 233 -11.54 -17.47 -11.93
C PHE A 233 -12.89 -17.90 -11.37
N ARG A 234 -13.32 -19.11 -11.72
CA ARG A 234 -14.47 -19.74 -11.07
C ARG A 234 -13.96 -20.59 -9.92
N ILE A 235 -14.45 -20.35 -8.72
CA ILE A 235 -14.04 -21.06 -7.52
C ILE A 235 -15.26 -21.57 -6.76
N ASN A 236 -15.05 -22.58 -5.92
CA ASN A 236 -16.07 -23.10 -5.02
C ASN A 236 -15.64 -22.80 -3.57
N ILE A 237 -16.46 -22.04 -2.85
CA ILE A 237 -16.25 -21.72 -1.44
C ILE A 237 -17.48 -22.20 -0.69
N GLY A 238 -17.30 -23.14 0.26
CA GLY A 238 -18.40 -23.63 1.10
C GLY A 238 -19.57 -24.25 0.31
N GLY A 239 -19.30 -24.90 -0.82
CA GLY A 239 -20.31 -25.50 -1.68
C GLY A 239 -21.01 -24.53 -2.64
N LYS A 240 -20.69 -23.23 -2.59
CA LYS A 240 -21.22 -22.21 -3.49
C LYS A 240 -20.20 -21.82 -4.55
N LYS A 241 -20.67 -21.65 -5.79
CA LYS A 241 -19.83 -21.23 -6.93
C LYS A 241 -19.72 -19.70 -6.97
N TYR A 242 -18.51 -19.20 -7.10
CA TYR A 242 -18.20 -17.79 -7.25
C TYR A 242 -17.42 -17.55 -8.55
N LEU A 243 -17.56 -16.36 -9.10
CA LEU A 243 -16.65 -15.81 -10.11
C LEU A 243 -15.86 -14.68 -9.45
N VAL A 244 -14.55 -14.87 -9.34
CA VAL A 244 -13.60 -13.90 -8.80
C VAL A 244 -12.94 -13.17 -9.95
N TYR A 245 -12.92 -11.85 -9.87
CA TYR A 245 -12.11 -10.99 -10.73
C TYR A 245 -10.87 -10.55 -9.96
N VAL A 246 -9.72 -10.64 -10.60
CA VAL A 246 -8.44 -10.15 -10.09
C VAL A 246 -7.87 -9.16 -11.10
N VAL A 247 -7.54 -7.97 -10.64
CA VAL A 247 -6.94 -6.90 -11.45
C VAL A 247 -5.56 -6.57 -10.91
N ALA A 248 -4.58 -6.50 -11.81
CA ALA A 248 -3.27 -5.93 -11.54
C ALA A 248 -3.18 -4.54 -12.18
N ALA A 249 -2.92 -3.54 -11.35
CA ALA A 249 -2.65 -2.17 -11.77
C ALA A 249 -1.17 -1.85 -11.57
N GLY A 250 -0.58 -1.06 -12.47
CA GLY A 250 0.83 -0.69 -12.46
C GLY A 250 1.02 0.82 -12.35
N TRP A 251 1.95 1.25 -11.49
CA TRP A 251 2.48 2.61 -11.46
C TRP A 251 3.97 2.57 -11.79
N SER A 252 4.42 3.41 -12.72
CA SER A 252 5.83 3.61 -13.04
C SER A 252 6.15 5.11 -13.13
N TYR A 253 7.43 5.47 -12.96
CA TYR A 253 7.85 6.86 -13.07
C TYR A 253 7.66 7.39 -14.50
N LYS A 254 7.87 6.55 -15.52
CA LYS A 254 7.57 6.86 -16.92
C LYS A 254 6.10 7.19 -17.13
N ASN A 255 5.18 6.37 -16.62
CA ASN A 255 3.75 6.63 -16.76
C ASN A 255 3.32 7.90 -16.02
N TYR A 256 3.94 8.17 -14.86
CA TYR A 256 3.75 9.42 -14.14
C TYR A 256 4.16 10.64 -14.97
N LEU A 257 5.34 10.61 -15.60
CA LEU A 257 5.82 11.69 -16.47
C LEU A 257 4.91 11.89 -17.68
N THR A 258 4.52 10.81 -18.35
CA THR A 258 3.60 10.82 -19.49
C THR A 258 2.27 11.48 -19.12
N ALA A 259 1.67 11.07 -18.01
CA ALA A 259 0.40 11.62 -17.56
C ALA A 259 0.51 13.09 -17.09
N LYS A 260 1.66 13.49 -16.51
CA LYS A 260 1.96 14.91 -16.24
C LYS A 260 2.07 15.74 -17.53
N GLY A 261 2.72 15.19 -18.55
CA GLY A 261 2.84 15.80 -19.87
C GLY A 261 1.47 16.00 -20.54
N MET A 262 0.59 14.99 -20.46
CA MET A 262 -0.78 15.07 -20.98
C MET A 262 -1.64 16.10 -20.24
N LYS A 263 -1.48 16.25 -18.92
CA LYS A 263 -2.19 17.28 -18.15
C LYS A 263 -1.84 18.71 -18.61
N ASN A 264 -0.63 18.91 -19.13
CA ASN A 264 -0.15 20.18 -19.66
C ASN A 264 -0.28 20.29 -21.18
N TRP A 265 -0.83 19.26 -21.84
CA TRP A 265 -1.00 19.21 -23.28
C TRP A 265 -2.16 20.11 -23.71
N LYS A 266 -1.87 21.05 -24.60
CA LYS A 266 -2.89 21.81 -25.33
C LYS A 266 -3.06 21.15 -26.69
N PRO A 267 -4.29 20.84 -27.13
CA PRO A 267 -4.50 20.22 -28.43
C PRO A 267 -4.03 21.16 -29.53
N SER A 268 -3.00 20.75 -30.29
CA SER A 268 -2.79 21.27 -31.63
C SER A 268 -3.43 20.29 -32.59
N TYR A 269 -4.52 20.70 -33.22
CA TYR A 269 -5.20 19.91 -34.23
C TYR A 269 -4.24 19.67 -35.42
N LYS A 270 -3.78 18.43 -35.57
CA LYS A 270 -3.23 17.91 -36.81
C LYS A 270 -4.11 16.73 -37.21
N GLU A 271 -4.75 16.84 -38.39
CA GLU A 271 -5.54 15.77 -38.96
C GLU A 271 -4.65 14.57 -39.30
N GLU A 272 -4.87 13.45 -38.62
CA GLU A 272 -4.28 12.17 -39.02
C GLU A 272 -5.37 11.13 -39.29
N LYS A 273 -5.12 10.35 -40.35
CA LYS A 273 -6.05 9.47 -41.06
C LYS A 273 -6.41 8.21 -40.25
N LYS A 274 -7.65 7.75 -40.42
CA LYS A 274 -8.21 6.52 -39.84
C LYS A 274 -7.41 5.27 -40.22
N VAL A 275 -7.16 4.39 -39.25
CA VAL A 275 -6.73 2.99 -39.45
C VAL A 275 -7.78 2.07 -38.79
N GLU A 276 -8.14 1.00 -39.48
CA GLU A 276 -9.21 0.04 -39.14
C GLU A 276 -8.85 -0.94 -38.00
N GLU A 277 -9.86 -1.34 -37.22
CA GLU A 277 -9.78 -2.28 -36.10
C GLU A 277 -9.95 -3.76 -36.53
N THR A 278 -9.18 -4.68 -35.93
CA THR A 278 -9.43 -6.13 -35.98
C THR A 278 -9.60 -6.73 -34.57
N LYS A 279 -10.61 -7.62 -34.42
CA LYS A 279 -11.10 -8.20 -33.14
C LYS A 279 -10.37 -9.50 -32.73
N PRO A 280 -10.29 -9.85 -31.42
CA PRO A 280 -9.67 -11.10 -30.97
C PRO A 280 -10.66 -12.26 -30.68
N SER A 281 -10.19 -13.50 -30.86
CA SER A 281 -10.89 -14.78 -30.58
C SER A 281 -10.56 -15.34 -29.18
N LYS A 282 -11.39 -16.27 -28.68
CA LYS A 282 -11.33 -16.87 -27.33
C LYS A 282 -10.83 -18.31 -27.38
N GLU A 283 -9.94 -18.70 -26.46
CA GLU A 283 -9.73 -20.10 -26.06
C GLU A 283 -9.64 -20.28 -24.54
N SER A 284 -10.04 -21.47 -24.09
CA SER A 284 -10.30 -21.89 -22.70
C SER A 284 -9.24 -22.83 -22.16
N TYR A 285 -8.92 -22.78 -20.86
CA TYR A 285 -8.02 -23.73 -20.19
C TYR A 285 -8.60 -24.32 -18.89
N LYS A 286 -8.25 -25.59 -18.60
CA LYS A 286 -8.65 -26.47 -17.48
C LYS A 286 -7.64 -26.42 -16.30
N GLU A 287 -8.11 -26.83 -15.11
CA GLU A 287 -7.43 -26.81 -13.78
C GLU A 287 -6.25 -27.79 -13.60
N GLN A 288 -5.25 -27.36 -12.81
CA GLN A 288 -4.65 -28.08 -11.65
C GLN A 288 -3.83 -27.11 -10.76
N VAL A 289 -3.64 -27.49 -9.47
CA VAL A 289 -3.09 -26.72 -8.33
C VAL A 289 -1.61 -26.30 -8.51
N PHE A 290 -1.11 -25.27 -7.79
CA PHE A 290 0.23 -25.12 -7.14
C PHE A 290 0.72 -23.65 -6.98
N GLU A 291 1.65 -23.48 -6.04
CA GLU A 291 2.14 -22.29 -5.29
C GLU A 291 2.28 -20.93 -6.01
N GLY A 292 2.12 -19.85 -5.24
CA GLY A 292 2.26 -18.47 -5.69
C GLY A 292 3.72 -18.02 -5.88
N PRO A 293 3.97 -17.01 -6.74
CA PRO A 293 5.32 -16.64 -7.16
C PRO A 293 6.18 -16.16 -5.99
N GLU A 294 7.42 -16.65 -5.96
CA GLU A 294 8.49 -16.04 -5.17
C GLU A 294 9.16 -14.94 -5.97
N THR A 295 9.29 -13.78 -5.34
CA THR A 295 10.15 -12.71 -5.82
C THR A 295 11.56 -12.98 -5.31
N THR A 296 12.34 -13.78 -6.04
CA THR A 296 13.73 -14.10 -5.66
C THR A 296 14.68 -12.89 -5.73
N ASP A 297 14.29 -11.80 -6.42
CA ASP A 297 15.08 -10.57 -6.52
C ASP A 297 14.95 -9.65 -5.28
N ILE A 298 14.25 -10.08 -4.23
CA ILE A 298 14.09 -9.29 -2.99
C ILE A 298 15.26 -9.33 -2.01
N TYR A 299 16.26 -10.17 -2.27
CA TYR A 299 17.40 -10.31 -1.38
C TYR A 299 18.53 -9.29 -1.62
N ASP A 300 18.49 -8.56 -2.75
CA ASP A 300 19.47 -7.53 -3.11
C ASP A 300 18.85 -6.11 -3.09
N TRP A 301 18.12 -5.78 -2.03
CA TRP A 301 17.53 -4.45 -1.76
C TRP A 301 18.33 -3.65 -0.73
#